data_AF-A0A174TQ91-F1
#
_entry.id   AF-A0A174TQ91-F1
#
_cell.length_a   1.000
_cell.length_b   1.000
_cell.length_c   1.000
_cell.angle_alpha   90.00
_cell.angle_beta   90.00
_cell.angle_gamma   90.00
#
_symmetry.space_group_name_H-M   'P 1'
#
loop_
_entity.id
_entity.type
_entity.pdbx_description
1 polymer ?
#
loop_
_entity_poly.entity_id
_entity_poly.type
_entity_poly.pdbx_seq_one_letter_code
_entity_poly.pdbx_strand_id
1 'polypeptide(L)'
;MIRAKINFKEDKILGFVIDSHAMPEDRDFNNDVLLVGEAFDMVCNSVSVLSQSVLIGIDEVLKLNCTYEIADGYLKLDLSDFSEEELAKSQVLLKTFEKSLESVISSLDQMFGCNKRREYIKLVKEEV
;
A
#
# COMPACT_ATOMS: atom_id res chain seq x y z
N MET A 1 -5.71 9.12 -7.37
CA MET A 1 -6.05 7.70 -7.19
C MET A 1 -4.80 7.02 -6.67
N ILE A 2 -4.90 6.30 -5.56
CA ILE A 2 -3.81 5.50 -4.98
C ILE A 2 -3.54 4.30 -5.88
N ARG A 3 -2.27 4.05 -6.17
CA ARG A 3 -1.83 2.84 -6.86
C ARG A 3 -0.92 2.04 -5.93
N ALA A 4 -1.36 0.86 -5.54
CA ALA A 4 -0.55 -0.10 -4.80
C ALA A 4 -0.13 -1.23 -5.75
N LYS A 5 1.17 -1.39 -5.96
CA LYS A 5 1.77 -2.45 -6.76
C LYS A 5 2.54 -3.38 -5.85
N ILE A 6 2.25 -4.67 -5.89
CA ILE A 6 2.99 -5.71 -5.17
C ILE A 6 3.81 -6.50 -6.18
N ASN A 7 5.12 -6.57 -5.96
CA ASN A 7 6.05 -7.34 -6.80
C ASN A 7 6.26 -8.71 -6.18
N PHE A 8 6.21 -9.77 -6.97
CA PHE A 8 6.43 -11.14 -6.49
C PHE A 8 7.30 -11.95 -7.46
N LYS A 9 7.95 -12.97 -6.91
CA LYS A 9 8.73 -13.97 -7.65
C LYS A 9 8.50 -15.34 -7.03
N GLU A 10 8.09 -16.33 -7.81
CA GLU A 10 7.89 -17.71 -7.35
C GLU A 10 7.06 -17.79 -6.04
N ASP A 11 5.93 -17.08 -6.01
CA ASP A 11 5.00 -16.94 -4.86
C ASP A 11 5.52 -16.18 -3.62
N LYS A 12 6.72 -15.61 -3.67
CA LYS A 12 7.27 -14.74 -2.62
C LYS A 12 7.10 -13.28 -3.00
N ILE A 13 6.57 -12.47 -2.10
CA ILE A 13 6.50 -11.02 -2.29
C ILE A 13 7.91 -10.46 -2.07
N LEU A 14 8.42 -9.70 -3.03
CA LEU A 14 9.74 -9.04 -2.98
C LEU A 14 9.64 -7.58 -2.52
N GLY A 15 8.45 -7.00 -2.52
CA GLY A 15 8.26 -5.62 -2.14
C GLY A 15 6.99 -5.02 -2.73
N PHE A 16 6.85 -3.72 -2.58
CA PHE A 16 5.71 -3.00 -3.11
C PHE A 16 6.07 -1.55 -3.45
N VAL A 17 5.24 -0.94 -4.28
CA VAL A 17 5.29 0.49 -4.62
C VAL A 17 3.89 1.06 -4.39
N ILE A 18 3.81 2.16 -3.67
CA ILE A 18 2.57 2.88 -3.38
C ILE A 18 2.74 4.32 -3.85
N ASP A 19 1.94 4.71 -4.84
CA ASP A 19 1.91 6.06 -5.40
C ASP A 19 0.62 6.79 -5.03
N SER A 20 0.70 8.12 -4.92
CA SER A 20 -0.45 9.03 -4.75
C SER A 20 -1.29 8.76 -3.49
N HIS A 21 -0.62 8.37 -2.40
CA HIS A 21 -1.25 8.12 -1.10
C HIS A 21 -1.15 9.30 -0.10
N ALA A 22 -0.64 10.44 -0.56
CA ALA A 22 -0.74 11.73 0.11
C ALA A 22 -1.59 12.69 -0.73
N MET A 23 -2.27 13.62 -0.07
CA MET A 23 -3.03 14.68 -0.75
C MET A 23 -2.07 15.70 -1.38
N PRO A 24 -2.28 16.11 -2.65
CA PRO A 24 -1.61 17.28 -3.21
C PRO A 24 -2.04 18.54 -2.45
N GLU A 25 -1.10 19.46 -2.18
CA GLU A 25 -1.35 20.73 -1.47
C GLU A 25 -2.35 21.67 -2.18
N ASP A 26 -2.62 21.41 -3.46
CA ASP A 26 -3.21 22.32 -4.44
C ASP A 26 -4.62 21.89 -4.94
N ARG A 27 -5.31 20.97 -4.24
CA ARG A 27 -6.71 20.62 -4.58
C ARG A 27 -7.72 21.63 -4.02
N ASP A 28 -8.52 22.22 -4.91
CA ASP A 28 -9.58 23.20 -4.62
C ASP A 28 -10.82 22.52 -4.00
N PHE A 29 -11.14 22.89 -2.76
CA PHE A 29 -12.25 22.35 -1.95
C PHE A 29 -13.64 22.87 -2.38
N ASN A 30 -13.73 23.73 -3.39
CA ASN A 30 -14.94 24.51 -3.68
C ASN A 30 -15.89 23.92 -4.73
N ASN A 31 -15.53 22.82 -5.43
CA ASN A 31 -16.40 22.21 -6.43
C ASN A 31 -16.82 20.79 -6.04
N ASP A 32 -18.00 20.73 -5.41
CA ASP A 32 -18.63 19.54 -4.84
C ASP A 32 -17.70 18.79 -3.84
N VAL A 33 -18.11 17.67 -3.27
CA VAL A 33 -17.14 16.64 -2.85
C VAL A 33 -16.58 16.64 -1.38
N LEU A 34 -17.31 17.18 -0.38
CA LEU A 34 -16.99 16.91 1.04
C LEU A 34 -16.91 15.39 1.38
N LEU A 35 -17.77 14.57 0.77
CA LEU A 35 -17.82 13.12 0.98
C LEU A 35 -16.72 12.30 0.26
N VAL A 36 -16.15 12.78 -0.86
CA VAL A 36 -15.02 12.07 -1.51
C VAL A 36 -13.70 12.53 -0.88
N GLY A 37 -13.63 13.73 -0.31
CA GLY A 37 -12.49 14.17 0.51
C GLY A 37 -12.30 13.25 1.71
N GLU A 38 -13.33 13.11 2.56
CA GLU A 38 -13.28 12.24 3.75
C GLU A 38 -13.06 10.76 3.41
N ALA A 39 -13.74 10.26 2.36
CA ALA A 39 -13.54 8.88 1.91
C ALA A 39 -12.12 8.66 1.38
N PHE A 40 -11.58 9.60 0.59
CA PHE A 40 -10.22 9.51 0.07
C PHE A 40 -9.19 9.57 1.21
N ASP A 41 -9.38 10.45 2.19
CA ASP A 41 -8.52 10.53 3.38
C ASP A 41 -8.52 9.22 4.16
N MET A 42 -9.69 8.60 4.32
CA MET A 42 -9.80 7.30 4.97
C MET A 42 -9.05 6.20 4.21
N VAL A 43 -9.12 6.19 2.87
CA VAL A 43 -8.33 5.24 2.05
C VAL A 43 -6.83 5.54 2.17
N CYS A 44 -6.42 6.81 2.08
CA CYS A 44 -5.02 7.21 2.23
C CYS A 44 -4.47 6.74 3.58
N ASN A 45 -5.15 7.07 4.68
CA ASN A 45 -4.75 6.66 6.02
C ASN A 45 -4.65 5.13 6.15
N SER A 46 -5.64 4.40 5.62
CA SER A 46 -5.62 2.93 5.65
C SER A 46 -4.39 2.37 4.93
N VAL A 47 -4.08 2.88 3.74
CA VAL A 47 -2.92 2.44 2.96
C VAL A 47 -1.61 2.80 3.68
N SER A 48 -1.49 4.04 4.18
CA SER A 48 -0.31 4.52 4.92
C SER A 48 -0.02 3.68 6.14
N VAL A 49 -1.02 3.41 6.98
CA VAL A 49 -0.84 2.62 8.20
C VAL A 49 -0.43 1.19 7.87
N LEU A 50 -1.08 0.58 6.88
CA LEU A 50 -0.79 -0.79 6.49
C LEU A 50 0.63 -0.93 5.91
N SER A 51 1.07 -0.01 5.06
CA SER A 51 2.38 -0.07 4.44
C SER A 51 3.51 0.28 5.40
N GLN A 52 3.33 1.30 6.24
CA GLN A 52 4.29 1.66 7.30
C GLN A 52 4.43 0.53 8.33
N SER A 53 3.33 -0.17 8.66
CA SER A 53 3.39 -1.33 9.55
C SER A 53 4.28 -2.45 9.01
N VAL A 54 4.37 -2.61 7.68
CA VAL A 54 5.32 -3.56 7.08
C VAL A 54 6.76 -3.10 7.29
N LEU A 55 7.06 -1.82 7.01
CA LEU A 55 8.40 -1.28 7.24
C LEU A 55 8.82 -1.45 8.70
N ILE A 56 7.98 -1.05 9.64
CA ILE A 56 8.21 -1.22 11.08
C ILE A 56 8.42 -2.71 11.42
N GLY A 57 7.58 -3.60 10.87
CA GLY A 57 7.71 -5.03 11.14
C GLY A 57 9.04 -5.61 10.64
N ILE A 58 9.50 -5.22 9.46
CA ILE A 58 10.74 -5.74 8.87
C ILE A 58 11.97 -5.09 9.52
N ASP A 59 11.97 -3.77 9.62
CA ASP A 59 13.12 -2.98 10.06
C ASP A 59 13.26 -2.99 11.59
N GLU A 60 12.17 -2.72 12.31
CA GLU A 60 12.22 -2.52 13.76
C GLU A 60 11.94 -3.78 14.57
N VAL A 61 11.12 -4.70 14.06
CA VAL A 61 10.80 -5.93 14.79
C VAL A 61 11.71 -7.08 14.38
N LEU A 62 11.84 -7.36 13.08
CA LEU A 62 12.70 -8.43 12.60
C LEU A 62 14.20 -8.04 12.52
N LYS A 63 14.51 -6.73 12.58
CA LYS A 63 15.88 -6.19 12.53
C LYS A 63 16.64 -6.58 11.24
N LEU A 64 15.94 -6.58 10.11
CA LEU A 64 16.48 -7.03 8.81
C LEU A 64 17.01 -5.89 7.91
N ASN A 65 17.02 -4.63 8.37
CA ASN A 65 17.55 -3.46 7.63
C ASN A 65 17.04 -3.39 6.18
N CYS A 66 15.74 -3.15 5.99
CA CYS A 66 15.15 -3.17 4.65
C CYS A 66 15.45 -1.92 3.83
N THR A 67 15.56 -2.08 2.51
CA THR A 67 15.72 -0.96 1.57
C THR A 67 14.34 -0.37 1.23
N TYR A 68 14.10 0.88 1.62
CA TYR A 68 12.88 1.60 1.29
C TYR A 68 13.12 3.05 0.89
N GLU A 69 12.20 3.60 0.11
CA GLU A 69 12.19 4.99 -0.34
C GLU A 69 10.86 5.64 0.06
N ILE A 70 10.91 6.79 0.73
CA ILE A 70 9.74 7.60 1.09
C ILE A 70 9.90 8.99 0.48
N ALA A 71 8.88 9.43 -0.25
CA ALA A 71 8.74 10.79 -0.73
C ALA A 71 7.26 11.21 -0.66
N ASP A 72 6.93 12.44 -1.05
CA ASP A 72 5.57 12.96 -0.95
C ASP A 72 4.56 12.11 -1.74
N GLY A 73 3.67 11.42 -1.02
CA GLY A 73 2.72 10.47 -1.58
C GLY A 73 3.34 9.23 -2.23
N TYR A 74 4.62 8.94 -1.99
CA TYR A 74 5.35 7.80 -2.55
C TYR A 74 5.99 6.95 -1.45
N LEU A 75 5.79 5.63 -1.55
CA LEU A 75 6.49 4.67 -0.71
C LEU A 75 6.85 3.44 -1.52
N LYS A 76 8.14 3.07 -1.51
CA LYS A 76 8.64 1.83 -2.10
C LYS A 76 9.40 1.02 -1.07
N LEU A 77 9.12 -0.27 -1.04
CA LEU A 77 9.89 -1.29 -0.34
C LEU A 77 10.48 -2.24 -1.40
N ASP A 78 11.78 -2.48 -1.33
CA ASP A 78 12.49 -3.39 -2.21
C ASP A 78 13.36 -4.33 -1.37
N LEU A 79 13.07 -5.63 -1.45
CA LEU A 79 13.77 -6.70 -0.74
C LEU A 79 14.47 -7.65 -1.72
N SER A 80 14.76 -7.20 -2.93
CA SER A 80 15.41 -8.03 -3.96
C SER A 80 16.83 -8.45 -3.57
N ASP A 81 17.44 -7.76 -2.61
CA ASP A 81 18.76 -8.01 -2.02
C ASP A 81 18.71 -8.92 -0.78
N PHE A 82 17.52 -9.24 -0.26
CA PHE A 82 17.38 -10.14 0.90
C PHE A 82 17.82 -11.57 0.56
N SER A 83 18.46 -12.22 1.52
CA SER A 83 18.68 -13.66 1.47
C SER A 83 17.34 -14.43 1.55
N GLU A 84 17.35 -15.71 1.17
CA GLU A 84 16.15 -16.54 1.25
C GLU A 84 15.56 -16.62 2.66
N GLU A 85 16.40 -16.63 3.70
CA GLU A 85 15.97 -16.68 5.09
C GLU A 85 15.29 -15.37 5.52
N GLU A 86 15.87 -14.22 5.19
CA GLU A 86 15.32 -12.90 5.50
C GLU A 86 14.00 -12.68 4.76
N LEU A 87 13.96 -13.06 3.49
CA LEU A 87 12.76 -12.99 2.68
C LEU A 87 11.65 -13.90 3.24
N ALA A 88 11.99 -15.11 3.67
CA ALA A 88 11.04 -16.04 4.29
C ALA A 88 10.44 -15.49 5.59
N LYS A 89 11.26 -14.90 6.47
CA LYS A 89 10.79 -14.24 7.71
C LYS A 89 9.85 -13.07 7.40
N SER A 90 10.16 -12.29 6.38
CA SER A 90 9.38 -11.12 5.98
C SER A 90 8.03 -11.47 5.34
N GLN A 91 7.87 -12.68 4.80
CA GLN A 91 6.65 -13.08 4.09
C GLN A 91 5.39 -12.98 4.93
N VAL A 92 5.45 -13.25 6.24
CA VAL A 92 4.25 -13.14 7.10
C VAL A 92 3.71 -11.72 7.11
N LEU A 93 4.59 -10.71 7.16
CA LEU A 93 4.21 -9.30 7.16
C LEU A 93 3.70 -8.86 5.78
N LEU A 94 4.41 -9.25 4.72
CA LEU A 94 4.06 -8.90 3.34
C LEU A 94 2.73 -9.52 2.89
N LYS A 95 2.50 -10.80 3.20
CA LYS A 95 1.24 -11.48 2.90
C LYS A 95 0.10 -10.94 3.76
N THR A 96 0.37 -10.57 5.01
CA THR A 96 -0.62 -9.88 5.85
C THR A 96 -1.00 -8.52 5.26
N PHE A 97 -0.03 -7.75 4.78
CA PHE A 97 -0.28 -6.49 4.09
C PHE A 97 -1.14 -6.66 2.84
N GLU A 98 -0.81 -7.63 1.98
CA GLU A 98 -1.62 -7.96 0.81
C GLU A 98 -3.07 -8.27 1.19
N LYS A 99 -3.28 -9.17 2.17
CA LYS A 99 -4.64 -9.55 2.61
C LYS A 99 -5.40 -8.41 3.26
N SER A 100 -4.73 -7.58 4.05
CA SER A 100 -5.33 -6.39 4.64
C SER A 100 -5.76 -5.39 3.57
N LEU A 101 -4.95 -5.20 2.53
CA LEU A 101 -5.28 -4.31 1.42
C LEU A 101 -6.43 -4.84 0.56
N GLU A 102 -6.46 -6.15 0.29
CA GLU A 102 -7.60 -6.83 -0.34
C GLU A 102 -8.88 -6.63 0.50
N SER A 103 -8.80 -6.72 1.82
CA SER A 103 -9.92 -6.51 2.75
C SER A 103 -10.44 -5.06 2.74
N VAL A 104 -9.53 -4.07 2.73
CA VAL A 104 -9.88 -2.65 2.58
C VAL A 104 -10.61 -2.42 1.25
N ILE A 105 -10.07 -2.95 0.16
CA ILE A 105 -10.69 -2.86 -1.17
C ILE A 105 -12.10 -3.49 -1.18
N SER A 106 -12.26 -4.66 -0.58
CA SER A 106 -13.56 -5.34 -0.49
C SER A 106 -14.57 -4.51 0.31
N SER A 107 -14.13 -3.86 1.39
CA SER A 107 -14.99 -3.00 2.21
C SER A 107 -15.43 -1.76 1.42
N LEU A 108 -14.51 -1.14 0.68
CA LEU A 108 -14.81 -0.01 -0.20
C LEU A 108 -15.76 -0.39 -1.35
N ASP A 109 -15.63 -1.60 -1.91
CA ASP A 109 -16.56 -2.12 -2.92
C ASP A 109 -17.98 -2.23 -2.37
N GLN A 110 -18.15 -2.65 -1.10
CA GLN A 110 -19.46 -2.73 -0.45
C GLN A 110 -20.06 -1.35 -0.17
N MET A 111 -19.23 -0.37 0.19
CA MET A 111 -19.68 0.98 0.54
C MET A 111 -20.02 1.83 -0.69
N PHE A 112 -19.20 1.74 -1.75
CA PHE A 112 -19.24 2.68 -2.88
C PHE A 112 -19.53 2.02 -4.22
N GLY A 113 -19.46 0.69 -4.31
CA GLY A 113 -19.52 -0.06 -5.56
C GLY A 113 -18.18 -0.07 -6.30
N CYS A 114 -17.96 -1.11 -7.11
CA CYS A 114 -16.67 -1.37 -7.77
C CYS A 114 -16.20 -0.25 -8.70
N ASN A 115 -17.12 0.46 -9.36
CA ASN A 115 -16.76 1.55 -10.27
C ASN A 115 -16.18 2.74 -9.49
N LYS A 116 -16.89 3.17 -8.44
CA LYS A 116 -16.46 4.31 -7.62
C LYS A 116 -15.23 3.99 -6.77
N ARG A 117 -15.12 2.76 -6.24
CA ARG A 117 -13.91 2.32 -5.50
C ARG A 117 -12.64 2.46 -6.33
N ARG A 118 -12.69 2.16 -7.64
CA ARG A 118 -11.54 2.26 -8.55
C ARG A 118 -11.06 3.70 -8.77
N GLU A 119 -11.86 4.71 -8.45
CA GLU A 119 -11.41 6.11 -8.45
C GLU A 119 -10.46 6.42 -7.27
N TYR A 120 -10.61 5.68 -6.17
CA TYR A 120 -9.79 5.84 -4.96
C TYR A 120 -8.52 5.00 -4.98
N ILE A 121 -8.63 3.69 -5.25
CA ILE A 121 -7.50 2.76 -5.14
C ILE A 121 -7.52 1.63 -6.17
N LYS A 122 -6.32 1.31 -6.69
CA LYS A 122 -6.06 0.13 -7.52
C LYS A 122 -4.90 -0.68 -6.95
N LEU A 123 -5.16 -1.98 -6.73
CA LEU A 123 -4.14 -2.98 -6.42
C LEU A 123 -3.71 -3.69 -7.70
N VAL A 124 -2.40 -3.76 -7.93
CA VAL A 124 -1.76 -4.46 -9.04
C VAL A 124 -0.77 -5.46 -8.46
N LYS A 125 -0.74 -6.68 -8.99
CA LYS A 125 0.28 -7.67 -8.67
C LYS A 125 1.10 -7.91 -9.94
N GLU A 126 2.43 -7.84 -9.82
CA GLU A 126 3.38 -8.00 -10.94
C GLU A 126 4.44 -9.06 -10.59
N GLU A 127 4.63 -10.04 -11.48
CA GLU A 127 5.74 -11.00 -11.41
C GLU A 127 7.01 -10.32 -11.95
N VAL A 128 8.14 -10.44 -11.25
CA VAL A 128 9.42 -9.77 -11.58
C VAL A 128 10.63 -10.70 -11.57
#